data_AF-A0AAI9J1E8-F1
#
_entry.id   AF-A0AAI9J1E8-F1
#
_cell.length_a   1.000
_cell.length_b   1.000
_cell.length_c   1.000
_cell.angle_alpha   90.00
_cell.angle_beta   90.00
_cell.angle_gamma   90.00
#
_symmetry.space_group_name_H-M   'P 1'
#
loop_
_entity.id
_entity.type
_entity.pdbx_description
1 polymer ?
#
loop_
_entity_poly.entity_id
_entity_poly.type
_entity_poly.pdbx_seq_one_letter_code
_entity_poly.pdbx_strand_id
1 'polypeptide(L)'
;MFIAGVGGTGVVTIGQLLGMAAHLEGKGCSVLDMAGLAQKGGAVYSHVVLAPTPGELLNTRVAMGEADLVLAGDLVVGTSPEAIARMRPGRTHTLLNSDVAPTAAFVHDPDWTLPGSNLQADLAKACGADNVATIDAAELAVGLLGDAIYANPLMMGYAYQKGWLPLGEAAMQRAIELNGQQVENNLAAFAWGRRAAHDLAQVQALIGKGQPAAGDEGIVEVKRGQGAVVDFKRPAGELGALARIRRAFLAQYQNEAYARRYQDLVDQVAAAEQAATGTTRLAEAVARYYFKLMAYKDEYEVARLYSDGEFLKRIDAQFEGDWKLNFHLAPPLFSKRDSEGHLVKRRYGPATLRLFGALARLRFLRGTAFDVFGYTAERRAERALIEQYREQLGAILPKLNRGNLEHAVALASLPEEIRGYGHIKEAAMARADVRRAELMREFSASVVPIGGGVRAA
;
A
#
# COMPACT_ATOMS: atom_id res chain seq x y z
N MET A 1 -26.23 12.00 11.15
CA MET A 1 -24.98 11.89 10.38
C MET A 1 -24.27 10.59 10.74
N PHE A 2 -23.63 9.94 9.78
CA PHE A 2 -22.91 8.68 10.00
C PHE A 2 -21.48 8.80 9.48
N ILE A 3 -20.49 8.45 10.28
CA ILE A 3 -19.08 8.46 9.89
C ILE A 3 -18.59 7.02 9.86
N ALA A 4 -17.93 6.63 8.78
CA ALA A 4 -17.45 5.28 8.57
C ALA A 4 -15.99 5.32 8.12
N GLY A 5 -15.13 4.50 8.71
CA GLY A 5 -13.74 4.40 8.27
C GLY A 5 -12.96 3.30 8.99
N VAL A 6 -11.72 3.07 8.54
CA VAL A 6 -10.80 2.15 9.22
C VAL A 6 -10.42 2.69 10.61
N GLY A 7 -10.35 1.80 11.60
CA GLY A 7 -9.96 2.15 12.97
C GLY A 7 -8.54 2.73 13.03
N GLY A 8 -8.39 3.79 13.82
CA GLY A 8 -7.14 4.54 13.96
C GLY A 8 -6.98 5.71 13.00
N THR A 9 -7.92 5.96 12.09
CA THR A 9 -7.88 7.10 11.14
C THR A 9 -8.52 8.37 11.68
N GLY A 10 -9.23 8.33 12.82
CA GLY A 10 -9.88 9.50 13.43
C GLY A 10 -11.40 9.57 13.25
N VAL A 11 -12.07 8.48 12.87
CA VAL A 11 -13.55 8.38 12.78
C VAL A 11 -14.24 8.82 14.08
N VAL A 12 -13.78 8.31 15.22
CA VAL A 12 -14.30 8.66 16.55
C VAL A 12 -14.07 10.15 16.86
N THR A 13 -12.91 10.67 16.47
CA THR A 13 -12.55 12.08 16.69
C THR A 13 -13.50 13.00 15.94
N ILE A 14 -13.88 12.69 14.69
CA ILE A 14 -14.90 13.47 13.96
C ILE A 14 -16.21 13.49 14.74
N GLY A 15 -16.68 12.33 15.21
CA GLY A 15 -17.91 12.22 15.99
C GLY A 15 -17.89 13.11 17.24
N GLN A 16 -16.78 13.08 17.98
CA GLN A 16 -16.57 13.91 19.18
C GLN A 16 -16.52 15.40 18.87
N LEU A 17 -15.84 15.81 17.79
CA LEU A 17 -15.78 17.21 17.36
C LEU A 17 -17.17 17.74 16.98
N LEU A 18 -17.96 16.96 16.24
CA LEU A 18 -19.33 17.32 15.87
C LEU A 18 -20.23 17.40 17.11
N GLY A 19 -20.10 16.48 18.06
CA GLY A 19 -20.83 16.51 19.33
C GLY A 19 -20.49 17.75 20.17
N MET A 20 -19.20 18.08 20.29
CA MET A 20 -18.75 19.28 21.00
C MET A 20 -19.24 20.56 20.33
N ALA A 21 -19.15 20.66 19.01
CA ALA A 21 -19.66 21.81 18.26
C ALA A 21 -21.19 21.97 18.46
N ALA A 22 -21.96 20.88 18.42
CA ALA A 22 -23.39 20.93 18.72
C ALA A 22 -23.68 21.38 20.15
N HIS A 23 -22.91 20.88 21.13
CA HIS A 23 -23.04 21.28 22.53
C HIS A 23 -22.77 22.78 22.73
N LEU A 24 -21.74 23.33 22.08
CA LEU A 24 -21.41 24.76 22.11
C LEU A 24 -22.54 25.64 21.55
N GLU A 25 -23.38 25.11 20.66
CA GLU A 25 -24.57 25.80 20.12
C GLU A 25 -25.85 25.57 20.94
N GLY A 26 -25.77 24.84 22.05
CA GLY A 26 -26.94 24.49 22.87
C GLY A 26 -27.88 23.47 22.22
N LYS A 27 -27.43 22.77 21.16
CA LYS A 27 -28.21 21.71 20.49
C LYS A 27 -28.16 20.42 21.28
N GLY A 28 -29.14 19.55 21.04
CA GLY A 28 -29.07 18.16 21.48
C GLY A 28 -28.08 17.38 20.64
N CYS A 29 -27.21 16.58 21.26
CA CYS A 29 -26.30 15.70 20.54
C CYS A 29 -26.18 14.32 21.22
N SER A 30 -26.12 13.27 20.40
CA SER A 30 -25.71 11.93 20.82
C SER A 30 -24.66 11.43 19.85
N VAL A 31 -23.52 11.01 20.40
CA VAL A 31 -22.42 10.39 19.66
C VAL A 31 -22.30 8.96 20.17
N LEU A 32 -22.49 7.99 19.28
CA LEU A 32 -22.33 6.57 19.57
C LEU A 32 -21.28 5.98 18.64
N ASP A 33 -20.13 5.67 19.20
CA ASP A 33 -19.02 5.04 18.48
C ASP A 33 -19.11 3.51 18.58
N MET A 34 -18.94 2.86 17.44
CA MET A 34 -18.90 1.41 17.31
C MET A 34 -17.58 1.02 16.66
N ALA A 35 -16.69 0.41 17.44
CA ALA A 35 -15.48 -0.21 16.91
C ALA A 35 -15.74 -1.69 16.59
N GLY A 36 -15.32 -2.15 15.41
CA GLY A 36 -15.33 -3.57 15.09
C GLY A 36 -14.43 -4.39 16.03
N LEU A 37 -14.62 -5.71 16.04
CA LEU A 37 -13.88 -6.63 16.92
C LEU A 37 -12.36 -6.65 16.68
N ALA A 38 -11.88 -6.15 15.54
CA ALA A 38 -10.47 -6.11 15.20
C ALA A 38 -9.75 -4.93 15.88
N GLN A 39 -8.71 -5.23 16.66
CA GLN A 39 -7.95 -4.28 17.47
C GLN A 39 -7.20 -3.20 16.65
N LYS A 40 -6.90 -3.47 15.36
CA LYS A 40 -6.35 -2.52 14.36
C LYS A 40 -6.87 -2.87 12.97
N GLY A 41 -7.15 -1.88 12.13
CA GLY A 41 -7.59 -2.09 10.74
C GLY A 41 -9.05 -2.56 10.58
N GLY A 42 -9.80 -2.67 11.67
CA GLY A 42 -11.23 -2.99 11.65
C GLY A 42 -12.09 -1.80 11.24
N ALA A 43 -13.30 -2.08 10.76
CA ALA A 43 -14.29 -1.04 10.51
C ALA A 43 -14.69 -0.35 11.82
N VAL A 44 -14.68 0.98 11.82
CA VAL A 44 -15.15 1.83 12.92
C VAL A 44 -16.23 2.75 12.37
N TYR A 45 -17.30 2.91 13.16
CA TYR A 45 -18.44 3.74 12.83
C TYR A 45 -18.70 4.74 13.96
N SER A 46 -19.14 5.93 13.61
CA SER A 46 -19.65 6.91 14.56
C SER A 46 -21.04 7.36 14.12
N HIS A 47 -22.04 7.13 14.98
CA HIS A 47 -23.39 7.63 14.80
C HIS A 47 -23.51 8.97 15.52
N VAL A 48 -23.78 10.05 14.77
CA VAL A 48 -23.99 11.37 15.34
C VAL A 48 -25.42 11.81 15.05
N VAL A 49 -26.24 11.89 16.11
CA VAL A 49 -27.62 12.37 16.06
C VAL A 49 -27.64 13.76 16.69
N LEU A 50 -28.18 14.74 15.96
CA LEU A 50 -28.34 16.10 16.43
C LEU A 50 -29.82 16.45 16.47
N ALA A 51 -30.22 17.25 17.46
CA ALA A 51 -31.56 17.80 17.61
C ALA A 51 -31.48 19.30 17.91
N PRO A 52 -32.50 20.11 17.57
CA PRO A 52 -32.51 21.55 17.86
C PRO A 52 -32.29 21.86 19.34
N THR A 53 -32.86 21.04 20.23
CA THR A 53 -32.66 21.12 21.68
C THR A 53 -32.34 19.74 22.27
N PRO A 54 -31.68 19.68 23.44
CA PRO A 54 -31.39 18.39 24.11
C PRO A 54 -32.64 17.57 24.44
N GLY A 55 -33.77 18.20 24.73
CA GLY A 55 -35.03 17.52 25.06
C GLY A 55 -35.70 16.81 23.87
N GLU A 56 -35.29 17.12 22.64
CA GLU A 56 -35.81 16.54 21.40
C GLU A 56 -34.98 15.35 20.89
N LEU A 57 -33.96 14.93 21.63
CA LEU A 57 -33.12 13.80 21.24
C LEU A 57 -33.82 12.47 21.55
N LEU A 58 -34.39 11.84 20.52
CA LEU A 58 -35.22 10.63 20.66
C LEU A 58 -34.45 9.31 20.44
N ASN A 59 -33.27 9.37 19.85
CA ASN A 59 -32.49 8.20 19.47
C ASN A 59 -30.98 8.47 19.60
N THR A 60 -30.23 7.42 19.93
CA THR A 60 -28.76 7.49 20.05
C THR A 60 -28.04 7.00 18.79
N ARG A 61 -28.75 6.26 17.93
CA ARG A 61 -28.22 5.67 16.69
C ARG A 61 -28.97 6.21 15.48
N VAL A 62 -28.24 6.50 14.40
CA VAL A 62 -28.83 6.80 13.09
C VAL A 62 -29.56 5.56 12.58
N ALA A 63 -30.87 5.64 12.34
CA ALA A 63 -31.65 4.51 11.86
C ALA A 63 -31.35 4.20 10.37
N MET A 64 -31.93 3.10 9.88
CA MET A 64 -31.74 2.68 8.49
C MET A 64 -32.37 3.70 7.53
N GLY A 65 -31.62 4.13 6.51
CA GLY A 65 -32.06 5.14 5.54
C GLY A 65 -32.32 6.53 6.13
N GLU A 66 -31.81 6.83 7.33
CA GLU A 66 -32.03 8.10 8.02
C GLU A 66 -30.80 9.00 8.14
N ALA A 67 -29.66 8.64 7.56
CA ALA A 67 -28.54 9.56 7.52
C ALA A 67 -28.82 10.72 6.54
N ASP A 68 -28.71 11.96 7.01
CA ASP A 68 -28.70 13.14 6.13
C ASP A 68 -27.31 13.36 5.50
N LEU A 69 -26.25 12.95 6.21
CA LEU A 69 -24.87 12.98 5.76
C LEU A 69 -24.14 11.70 6.16
N VAL A 70 -23.39 11.13 5.22
CA VAL A 70 -22.37 10.12 5.45
C VAL A 70 -20.98 10.68 5.13
N LEU A 71 -20.05 10.57 6.09
CA LEU A 71 -18.63 10.82 5.88
C LEU A 71 -17.90 9.47 5.79
N ALA A 72 -17.55 9.07 4.58
CA ALA A 72 -16.84 7.83 4.29
C ALA A 72 -15.32 8.11 4.24
N GLY A 73 -14.63 7.85 5.33
CA GLY A 73 -13.19 8.12 5.51
C GLY A 73 -12.27 7.22 4.68
N ASP A 74 -12.79 6.12 4.13
CA ASP A 74 -12.13 5.30 3.13
C ASP A 74 -13.17 4.58 2.25
N LEU A 75 -12.72 4.11 1.08
CA LEU A 75 -13.59 3.44 0.12
C LEU A 75 -14.18 2.12 0.64
N VAL A 76 -13.47 1.35 1.45
CA VAL A 76 -13.87 -0.02 1.81
C VAL A 76 -14.94 -0.01 2.91
N VAL A 77 -14.69 0.72 4.00
CA VAL A 77 -15.61 0.79 5.14
C VAL A 77 -16.79 1.70 4.81
N GLY A 78 -16.56 2.77 4.04
CA GLY A 78 -17.58 3.70 3.58
C GLY A 78 -18.65 3.06 2.69
N THR A 79 -18.33 1.98 1.99
CA THR A 79 -19.26 1.20 1.17
C THR A 79 -19.64 -0.14 1.80
N SER A 80 -19.38 -0.31 3.10
CA SER A 80 -19.80 -1.52 3.81
C SER A 80 -21.32 -1.62 3.87
N PRO A 81 -21.90 -2.83 4.03
CA PRO A 81 -23.35 -3.00 4.20
C PRO A 81 -23.92 -2.15 5.34
N GLU A 82 -23.16 -1.96 6.42
CA GLU A 82 -23.55 -1.14 7.56
C GLU A 82 -23.66 0.34 7.18
N ALA A 83 -22.75 0.86 6.36
CA ALA A 83 -22.79 2.24 5.87
C ALA A 83 -23.91 2.44 4.84
N ILE A 84 -24.02 1.54 3.87
CA ILE A 84 -25.05 1.58 2.82
C ILE A 84 -26.45 1.53 3.45
N ALA A 85 -26.65 0.73 4.52
CA ALA A 85 -27.94 0.63 5.21
C ALA A 85 -28.40 1.96 5.85
N ARG A 86 -27.53 2.95 6.04
CA ARG A 86 -27.88 4.27 6.57
C ARG A 86 -28.28 5.27 5.49
N MET A 87 -28.00 4.96 4.23
CA MET A 87 -28.21 5.86 3.10
C MET A 87 -29.60 5.69 2.49
N ARG A 88 -30.15 6.79 1.96
CA ARG A 88 -31.40 6.79 1.19
C ARG A 88 -31.31 7.79 0.02
N PRO A 89 -31.74 7.39 -1.20
CA PRO A 89 -31.80 8.30 -2.33
C PRO A 89 -32.66 9.55 -2.03
N GLY A 90 -32.16 10.71 -2.42
CA GLY A 90 -32.84 12.00 -2.23
C GLY A 90 -32.82 12.55 -0.79
N ARG A 91 -32.18 11.85 0.16
CA ARG A 91 -31.97 12.34 1.52
C ARG A 91 -30.49 12.47 1.86
N THR A 92 -29.74 11.41 1.61
CA THR A 92 -28.37 11.28 2.13
C THR A 92 -27.38 11.92 1.17
N HIS A 93 -26.63 12.92 1.65
CA HIS A 93 -25.38 13.33 1.02
C HIS A 93 -24.24 12.44 1.51
N THR A 94 -23.31 12.10 0.63
CA THR A 94 -22.13 11.33 1.00
C THR A 94 -20.87 12.00 0.50
N LEU A 95 -19.91 12.21 1.42
CA LEU A 95 -18.54 12.57 1.08
C LEU A 95 -17.66 11.33 1.22
N LEU A 96 -17.08 10.90 0.11
CA LEU A 96 -16.23 9.73 0.00
C LEU A 96 -14.76 10.14 -0.15
N ASN A 97 -13.92 9.66 0.74
CA ASN A 97 -12.47 9.61 0.52
C ASN A 97 -12.16 8.45 -0.44
N SER A 98 -11.61 8.75 -1.62
CA SER A 98 -11.26 7.73 -2.62
C SER A 98 -10.04 6.89 -2.25
N ASP A 99 -9.29 7.29 -1.23
CA ASP A 99 -8.18 6.49 -0.73
C ASP A 99 -8.66 5.13 -0.19
N VAL A 100 -7.85 4.10 -0.43
CA VAL A 100 -8.10 2.74 0.02
C VAL A 100 -7.16 2.47 1.19
N ALA A 101 -7.65 2.74 2.39
CA ALA A 101 -6.91 2.44 3.61
C ALA A 101 -6.72 0.91 3.78
N PRO A 102 -5.51 0.44 4.14
CA PRO A 102 -5.28 -0.98 4.42
C PRO A 102 -6.17 -1.47 5.58
N THR A 103 -7.06 -2.41 5.30
CA THR A 103 -7.93 -3.06 6.31
C THR A 103 -7.24 -4.27 6.96
N ALA A 104 -7.80 -4.80 8.04
CA ALA A 104 -7.31 -6.03 8.67
C ALA A 104 -7.23 -7.23 7.69
N ALA A 105 -8.07 -7.26 6.65
CA ALA A 105 -8.01 -8.30 5.62
C ALA A 105 -6.68 -8.28 4.85
N PHE A 106 -6.13 -7.08 4.55
CA PHE A 106 -4.82 -6.95 3.91
C PHE A 106 -3.67 -7.51 4.78
N VAL A 107 -3.80 -7.47 6.10
CA VAL A 107 -2.78 -7.99 7.02
C VAL A 107 -2.72 -9.52 6.99
N HIS A 108 -3.86 -10.17 6.74
CA HIS A 108 -3.99 -11.62 6.78
C HIS A 108 -3.92 -12.29 5.39
N ASP A 109 -4.26 -11.57 4.34
CA ASP A 109 -4.24 -12.03 2.96
C ASP A 109 -3.34 -11.12 2.09
N PRO A 110 -2.09 -11.53 1.81
CA PRO A 110 -1.16 -10.77 0.97
C PRO A 110 -1.63 -10.62 -0.48
N ASP A 111 -2.52 -11.49 -0.95
CA ASP A 111 -3.08 -11.44 -2.30
C ASP A 111 -4.47 -10.79 -2.31
N TRP A 112 -4.86 -10.16 -1.19
CA TRP A 112 -6.10 -9.42 -1.09
C TRP A 112 -6.13 -8.35 -2.17
N THR A 113 -7.17 -8.43 -3.00
CA THR A 113 -7.50 -7.39 -3.97
C THR A 113 -8.83 -6.79 -3.55
N LEU A 114 -9.02 -5.51 -3.85
CA LEU A 114 -10.33 -4.90 -3.70
C LEU A 114 -11.30 -5.67 -4.61
N PRO A 115 -12.27 -6.42 -4.06
CA PRO A 115 -13.14 -7.28 -4.86
C PRO A 115 -13.87 -6.42 -5.89
N GLY A 116 -13.98 -6.93 -7.13
CA GLY A 116 -14.42 -6.21 -8.34
C GLY A 116 -15.87 -5.74 -8.37
N SER A 117 -16.33 -5.01 -7.36
CA SER A 117 -17.49 -4.11 -7.42
C SER A 117 -17.00 -2.68 -7.65
N ASN A 118 -17.72 -1.93 -8.48
CA ASN A 118 -17.53 -0.50 -8.56
C ASN A 118 -18.13 0.11 -7.29
N LEU A 119 -17.39 0.06 -6.18
CA LEU A 119 -17.83 0.50 -4.85
C LEU A 119 -18.38 1.95 -4.87
N GLN A 120 -17.83 2.80 -5.73
CA GLN A 120 -18.38 4.13 -5.97
C GLN A 120 -19.76 4.09 -6.63
N ALA A 121 -20.01 3.19 -7.58
CA ALA A 121 -21.33 2.99 -8.16
C ALA A 121 -22.34 2.42 -7.15
N ASP A 122 -21.91 1.53 -6.26
CA ASP A 122 -22.78 1.02 -5.19
C ASP A 122 -23.21 2.17 -4.25
N LEU A 123 -22.28 3.05 -3.89
CA LEU A 123 -22.54 4.24 -3.10
C LEU A 123 -23.47 5.23 -3.84
N ALA A 124 -23.22 5.46 -5.13
CA ALA A 124 -24.06 6.30 -5.99
C ALA A 124 -25.49 5.74 -6.12
N LYS A 125 -25.63 4.41 -6.17
CA LYS A 125 -26.94 3.75 -6.16
C LYS A 125 -27.65 3.90 -4.81
N ALA A 126 -26.92 3.86 -3.70
CA ALA A 126 -27.47 3.99 -2.34
C ALA A 126 -27.93 5.42 -1.99
N CYS A 127 -27.25 6.46 -2.51
CA CYS A 127 -27.51 7.87 -2.17
C CYS A 127 -28.20 8.67 -3.29
N GLY A 128 -28.16 8.16 -4.52
CA GLY A 128 -28.36 8.93 -5.75
C GLY A 128 -27.04 9.57 -6.21
N ALA A 129 -26.74 9.48 -7.51
CA ALA A 129 -25.46 9.91 -8.08
C ALA A 129 -25.14 11.39 -7.80
N ASP A 130 -26.15 12.25 -7.79
CA ASP A 130 -25.99 13.69 -7.55
C ASP A 130 -25.67 14.05 -6.09
N ASN A 131 -25.83 13.10 -5.17
CA ASN A 131 -25.60 13.29 -3.74
C ASN A 131 -24.25 12.72 -3.26
N VAL A 132 -23.40 12.26 -4.18
CA VAL A 132 -22.08 11.73 -3.85
C VAL A 132 -21.00 12.71 -4.31
N ALA A 133 -20.20 13.19 -3.37
CA ALA A 133 -18.94 13.85 -3.67
C ALA A 133 -17.79 12.90 -3.33
N THR A 134 -16.83 12.79 -4.24
CA THR A 134 -15.62 11.98 -4.06
C THR A 134 -14.40 12.89 -4.13
N ILE A 135 -13.50 12.77 -3.15
CA ILE A 135 -12.22 13.47 -3.11
C ILE A 135 -11.12 12.51 -2.65
N ASP A 136 -9.89 12.70 -3.09
CA ASP A 136 -8.73 12.06 -2.47
C ASP A 136 -8.28 12.91 -1.27
N ALA A 137 -8.99 12.76 -0.15
CA ALA A 137 -8.75 13.59 1.03
C ALA A 137 -7.35 13.35 1.62
N ALA A 138 -6.82 12.13 1.48
CA ALA A 138 -5.48 11.78 1.92
C ALA A 138 -4.42 12.47 1.07
N GLU A 139 -4.52 12.42 -0.26
CA GLU A 139 -3.59 13.11 -1.17
C GLU A 139 -3.61 14.62 -0.95
N LEU A 140 -4.81 15.22 -0.84
CA LEU A 140 -4.95 16.64 -0.55
C LEU A 140 -4.29 17.01 0.79
N ALA A 141 -4.54 16.24 1.84
CA ALA A 141 -3.97 16.48 3.17
C ALA A 141 -2.43 16.37 3.16
N VAL A 142 -1.87 15.35 2.50
CA VAL A 142 -0.42 15.21 2.34
C VAL A 142 0.18 16.34 1.53
N GLY A 143 -0.43 16.68 0.39
CA GLY A 143 0.09 17.72 -0.50
C GLY A 143 0.03 19.13 0.11
N LEU A 144 -0.96 19.41 0.97
CA LEU A 144 -1.17 20.74 1.56
C LEU A 144 -0.53 20.89 2.94
N LEU A 145 -0.49 19.82 3.73
CA LEU A 145 -0.16 19.86 5.16
C LEU A 145 0.88 18.81 5.58
N GLY A 146 1.38 17.99 4.65
CA GLY A 146 2.46 17.04 4.89
C GLY A 146 2.06 15.71 5.53
N ASP A 147 0.80 15.53 5.95
CA ASP A 147 0.35 14.29 6.61
C ASP A 147 -1.11 13.96 6.27
N ALA A 148 -1.39 12.67 6.02
CA ALA A 148 -2.73 12.15 5.73
C ALA A 148 -3.67 12.19 6.94
N ILE A 149 -3.16 12.35 8.17
CA ILE A 149 -3.99 12.46 9.39
C ILE A 149 -4.98 13.63 9.31
N TYR A 150 -4.67 14.65 8.51
CA TYR A 150 -5.52 15.83 8.30
C TYR A 150 -6.65 15.63 7.29
N ALA A 151 -6.78 14.44 6.68
CA ALA A 151 -7.86 14.11 5.74
C ALA A 151 -9.25 14.28 6.37
N ASN A 152 -9.41 13.85 7.63
CA ASN A 152 -10.70 13.89 8.34
C ASN A 152 -11.19 15.32 8.64
N PRO A 153 -10.38 16.22 9.24
CA PRO A 153 -10.73 17.63 9.36
C PRO A 153 -10.99 18.30 8.01
N LEU A 154 -10.23 17.94 6.96
CA LEU A 154 -10.46 18.42 5.59
C LEU A 154 -11.83 18.00 5.06
N MET A 155 -12.20 16.72 5.20
CA MET A 155 -13.54 16.24 4.84
C MET A 155 -14.66 16.96 5.61
N MET A 156 -14.43 17.24 6.90
CA MET A 156 -15.37 17.99 7.73
C MET A 156 -15.56 19.43 7.22
N GLY A 157 -14.47 20.10 6.83
CA GLY A 157 -14.52 21.42 6.20
C GLY A 157 -15.24 21.42 4.84
N TYR A 158 -15.01 20.38 4.04
CA TYR A 158 -15.69 20.19 2.76
C TYR A 158 -17.20 20.05 2.96
N ALA A 159 -17.63 19.17 3.87
CA ALA A 159 -19.04 18.94 4.18
C ALA A 159 -19.72 20.20 4.76
N TYR A 160 -19.01 20.96 5.60
CA TYR A 160 -19.49 22.26 6.09
C TYR A 160 -19.74 23.23 4.93
N GLN A 161 -18.78 23.38 4.02
CA GLN A 161 -18.90 24.34 2.92
C GLN A 161 -20.01 23.97 1.92
N LYS A 162 -20.31 22.68 1.76
CA LYS A 162 -21.46 22.22 0.97
C LYS A 162 -22.81 22.45 1.67
N GLY A 163 -22.82 22.87 2.93
CA GLY A 163 -24.03 23.06 3.73
C GLY A 163 -24.61 21.76 4.27
N TRP A 164 -23.83 20.67 4.29
CA TRP A 164 -24.31 19.35 4.73
C TRP A 164 -24.22 19.15 6.25
N LEU A 165 -23.44 20.00 6.94
CA LEU A 165 -23.34 20.00 8.39
C LEU A 165 -24.26 21.07 8.99
N PRO A 166 -25.21 20.72 9.86
CA PRO A 166 -26.13 21.67 10.49
C PRO A 166 -25.51 22.32 11.73
N LEU A 167 -24.26 22.78 11.62
CA LEU A 167 -23.46 23.40 12.69
C LEU A 167 -22.73 24.62 12.12
N GLY A 168 -22.55 25.64 12.92
CA GLY A 168 -21.86 26.89 12.57
C GLY A 168 -20.34 26.77 12.62
N GLU A 169 -19.68 27.53 11.76
CA GLU A 169 -18.21 27.56 11.66
C GLU A 169 -17.52 27.87 12.99
N ALA A 170 -18.02 28.85 13.75
CA ALA A 170 -17.43 29.24 15.02
C ALA A 170 -17.44 28.09 16.04
N ALA A 171 -18.53 27.33 16.11
CA ALA A 171 -18.63 26.17 16.99
C ALA A 171 -17.70 25.03 16.56
N MET A 172 -17.59 24.79 15.24
CA MET A 172 -16.68 23.80 14.67
C MET A 172 -15.21 24.14 14.93
N GLN A 173 -14.80 25.39 14.68
CA GLN A 173 -13.44 25.86 14.98
C GLN A 173 -13.15 25.78 16.48
N ARG A 174 -14.11 26.19 17.32
CA ARG A 174 -13.95 26.10 18.77
C ARG A 174 -13.85 24.67 19.28
N ALA A 175 -14.59 23.73 18.68
CA ALA A 175 -14.46 22.31 19.01
C ALA A 175 -13.05 21.76 18.66
N ILE A 176 -12.47 22.17 17.53
CA ILE A 176 -11.09 21.82 17.15
C ILE A 176 -10.09 22.40 18.16
N GLU A 177 -10.24 23.67 18.54
CA GLU A 177 -9.39 24.31 19.55
C GLU A 177 -9.45 23.60 20.91
N LEU A 178 -10.65 23.23 21.36
CA LEU A 178 -10.87 22.54 22.63
C LEU A 178 -10.33 21.11 22.63
N ASN A 179 -10.26 20.45 21.47
CA ASN A 179 -9.61 19.16 21.34
C ASN A 179 -8.10 19.24 21.63
N GLY A 180 -7.47 20.40 21.37
CA GLY A 180 -6.12 20.73 21.81
C GLY A 180 -4.98 20.00 21.06
N GLN A 181 -5.29 19.11 20.11
CA GLN A 181 -4.29 18.37 19.36
C GLN A 181 -4.01 19.06 18.02
N GLN A 182 -2.75 19.46 17.79
CA GLN A 182 -2.30 20.08 16.53
C GLN A 182 -3.29 21.10 15.97
N VAL A 183 -3.75 22.02 16.82
CA VAL A 183 -4.91 22.88 16.57
C VAL A 183 -4.76 23.67 15.27
N GLU A 184 -3.60 24.29 15.05
CA GLU A 184 -3.32 25.09 13.86
C GLU A 184 -3.49 24.26 12.56
N ASN A 185 -2.87 23.09 12.49
CA ASN A 185 -2.95 22.22 11.31
C ASN A 185 -4.37 21.66 11.09
N ASN A 186 -5.11 21.34 12.16
CA ASN A 186 -6.50 20.89 12.04
C ASN A 186 -7.44 22.02 11.57
N LEU A 187 -7.24 23.25 12.02
CA LEU A 187 -7.96 24.43 11.52
C LEU A 187 -7.61 24.72 10.05
N ALA A 188 -6.32 24.63 9.69
CA ALA A 188 -5.87 24.78 8.31
C ALA A 188 -6.49 23.70 7.41
N ALA A 189 -6.51 22.45 7.85
CA ALA A 189 -7.16 21.34 7.15
C ALA A 189 -8.65 21.58 6.93
N PHE A 190 -9.37 22.02 7.96
CA PHE A 190 -10.78 22.41 7.84
C PHE A 190 -10.97 23.54 6.81
N ALA A 191 -10.12 24.57 6.84
CA ALA A 191 -10.16 25.66 5.85
C ALA A 191 -9.87 25.18 4.42
N TRP A 192 -8.89 24.31 4.23
CA TRP A 192 -8.58 23.70 2.94
C TRP A 192 -9.73 22.83 2.42
N GLY A 193 -10.39 22.09 3.31
CA GLY A 193 -11.60 21.34 3.00
C GLY A 193 -12.70 22.21 2.44
N ARG A 194 -12.93 23.36 3.07
CA ARG A 194 -13.88 24.36 2.56
C ARG A 194 -13.46 24.88 1.19
N ARG A 195 -12.18 25.19 0.99
CA ARG A 195 -11.69 25.65 -0.32
C ARG A 195 -11.90 24.58 -1.39
N ALA A 196 -11.61 23.32 -1.10
CA ALA A 196 -11.80 22.20 -2.00
C ALA A 196 -13.28 21.97 -2.38
N ALA A 197 -14.21 22.23 -1.47
CA ALA A 197 -15.65 22.17 -1.77
C ALA A 197 -16.12 23.28 -2.73
N HIS A 198 -15.43 24.42 -2.75
CA HIS A 198 -15.70 25.52 -3.66
C HIS A 198 -15.02 25.33 -5.02
N ASP A 199 -13.72 25.00 -5.02
CA ASP A 199 -12.92 24.80 -6.24
C ASP A 199 -11.83 23.73 -6.00
N LEU A 200 -12.22 22.47 -6.22
CA LEU A 200 -11.32 21.32 -6.06
C LEU A 200 -10.16 21.37 -7.06
N ALA A 201 -10.42 21.77 -8.30
CA ALA A 201 -9.42 21.77 -9.37
C ALA A 201 -8.28 22.75 -9.07
N GLN A 202 -8.59 23.92 -8.52
CA GLN A 202 -7.57 24.87 -8.10
C GLN A 202 -6.74 24.35 -6.92
N VAL A 203 -7.38 23.71 -5.93
CA VAL A 203 -6.64 23.10 -4.81
C VAL A 203 -5.71 21.99 -5.30
N GLN A 204 -6.18 21.15 -6.23
CA GLN A 204 -5.35 20.12 -6.88
C GLN A 204 -4.19 20.71 -7.70
N ALA A 205 -4.37 21.89 -8.29
CA ALA A 205 -3.27 22.55 -9.01
C ALA A 205 -2.16 23.04 -8.07
N LEU A 206 -2.48 23.39 -6.82
CA LEU A 206 -1.51 23.88 -5.83
C LEU A 206 -0.58 22.79 -5.30
N ILE A 207 -1.08 21.55 -5.18
CA ILE A 207 -0.28 20.39 -4.77
C ILE A 207 0.62 19.87 -5.92
N GLY A 208 0.52 20.49 -7.11
CA GLY A 208 1.06 19.97 -8.36
C GLY A 208 0.30 18.72 -8.81
N LYS A 209 0.43 18.32 -10.09
CA LYS A 209 0.17 16.91 -10.41
C LYS A 209 1.22 16.15 -9.63
N GLY A 210 0.87 15.69 -8.43
CA GLY A 210 1.77 15.01 -7.54
C GLY A 210 2.55 14.01 -8.38
N GLN A 211 3.87 14.17 -8.43
CA GLN A 211 4.70 12.99 -8.46
C GLN A 211 4.05 12.06 -7.43
N PRO A 212 3.67 10.83 -7.81
CA PRO A 212 3.21 9.88 -6.81
C PRO A 212 4.21 10.01 -5.69
N ALA A 213 3.72 10.26 -4.47
CA ALA A 213 4.58 10.31 -3.31
C ALA A 213 5.62 9.21 -3.50
N ALA A 214 6.89 9.53 -3.29
CA ALA A 214 7.91 8.51 -3.08
C ALA A 214 7.59 7.75 -1.77
N GLY A 215 6.35 7.28 -1.63
CA GLY A 215 5.95 6.14 -0.87
C GLY A 215 6.52 4.95 -1.62
N ASP A 216 7.43 4.30 -0.92
CA ASP A 216 7.99 3.00 -1.25
C ASP A 216 9.11 2.93 -2.32
N GLU A 217 10.23 3.59 -2.02
CA GLU A 217 11.54 3.07 -2.45
C GLU A 217 12.01 1.87 -1.58
N GLY A 218 11.10 1.19 -0.88
CA GLY A 218 11.41 0.06 -0.01
C GLY A 218 10.59 -1.19 -0.31
N ILE A 219 9.29 -1.09 -0.49
CA ILE A 219 8.44 -2.22 -0.89
C ILE A 219 7.93 -1.85 -2.27
N VAL A 220 8.46 -2.48 -3.31
CA VAL A 220 7.78 -2.44 -4.61
C VAL A 220 6.51 -3.29 -4.48
N GLU A 221 5.51 -2.78 -3.75
CA GLU A 221 4.12 -3.07 -4.04
C GLU A 221 3.74 -2.08 -5.13
N VAL A 222 3.79 -2.57 -6.37
CA VAL A 222 3.07 -1.94 -7.46
C VAL A 222 1.63 -1.84 -6.98
N LYS A 223 1.16 -0.63 -6.61
CA LYS A 223 -0.28 -0.33 -6.58
C LYS A 223 -0.81 -0.81 -7.93
N ARG A 224 -1.55 -1.92 -7.94
CA ARG A 224 -2.24 -2.43 -9.13
C ARG A 224 -3.29 -1.38 -9.50
N GLY A 225 -2.88 -0.39 -10.29
CA GLY A 225 -3.80 0.40 -11.07
C GLY A 225 -4.52 -0.54 -12.03
N GLN A 226 -5.85 -0.53 -11.96
CA GLN A 226 -6.73 -1.26 -12.85
C GLN A 226 -6.47 -0.84 -14.30
N GLY A 227 -5.63 -1.58 -15.00
CA GLY A 227 -5.56 -1.59 -16.45
C GLY A 227 -6.33 -2.80 -16.94
N ALA A 228 -7.50 -2.54 -17.53
CA ALA A 228 -8.29 -3.54 -18.23
C ALA A 228 -7.39 -4.45 -19.09
N VAL A 229 -7.71 -5.74 -19.10
CA VAL A 229 -7.15 -6.70 -20.06
C VAL A 229 -7.58 -6.24 -21.45
N VAL A 230 -6.75 -5.42 -22.08
CA VAL A 230 -6.84 -5.15 -23.50
C VAL A 230 -5.56 -5.64 -24.13
N ASP A 231 -5.73 -6.75 -24.84
CA ASP A 231 -4.75 -7.40 -25.67
C ASP A 231 -4.37 -6.46 -26.82
N PHE A 232 -3.23 -5.79 -26.67
CA PHE A 232 -2.60 -5.05 -27.75
C PHE A 232 -1.11 -5.35 -27.71
N LYS A 233 -0.55 -5.78 -28.84
CA LYS A 233 0.89 -5.91 -29.13
C LYS A 233 1.68 -4.83 -28.37
N ARG A 234 2.27 -5.21 -27.23
CA ARG A 234 3.04 -4.30 -26.37
C ARG A 234 4.41 -4.07 -27.03
N PRO A 235 4.85 -2.83 -27.25
CA PRO A 235 6.10 -2.57 -27.96
C PRO A 235 7.31 -2.86 -27.06
N ALA A 236 8.40 -3.31 -27.68
CA ALA A 236 9.69 -3.65 -27.07
C ALA A 236 10.36 -2.54 -26.21
N GLY A 237 9.78 -1.34 -26.12
CA GLY A 237 10.30 -0.20 -25.36
C GLY A 237 10.12 -0.31 -23.83
N GLU A 238 9.10 -1.03 -23.35
CA GLU A 238 8.82 -1.12 -21.90
C GLU A 238 9.88 -1.97 -21.17
N LEU A 239 10.28 -3.11 -21.76
CA LEU A 239 11.33 -3.97 -21.22
C LEU A 239 12.66 -3.21 -21.05
N GLY A 240 13.06 -2.43 -22.07
CA GLY A 240 14.31 -1.67 -22.04
C GLY A 240 14.31 -0.58 -20.95
N ALA A 241 13.20 0.14 -20.79
CA ALA A 241 13.06 1.12 -19.72
C ALA A 241 13.11 0.47 -18.33
N LEU A 242 12.39 -0.65 -18.18
CA LEU A 242 12.32 -1.42 -16.95
C LEU A 242 13.67 -2.00 -16.54
N ALA A 243 14.40 -2.60 -17.48
CA ALA A 243 15.73 -3.15 -17.26
C ALA A 243 16.74 -2.06 -16.89
N ARG A 244 16.70 -0.91 -17.56
CA ARG A 244 17.59 0.22 -17.28
C ARG A 244 17.43 0.76 -15.85
N ILE A 245 16.20 0.98 -15.40
CA ILE A 245 15.92 1.48 -14.04
C ILE A 245 16.48 0.49 -13.00
N ARG A 246 16.21 -0.81 -13.18
CA ARG A 246 16.64 -1.85 -12.26
C ARG A 246 18.15 -2.07 -12.25
N ARG A 247 18.79 -1.99 -13.41
CA ARG A 247 20.25 -2.03 -13.53
C ARG A 247 20.88 -0.86 -12.76
N ALA A 248 20.36 0.36 -12.91
CA ALA A 248 20.85 1.52 -12.18
C ALA A 248 20.69 1.34 -10.67
N PHE A 249 19.54 0.81 -10.22
CA PHE A 249 19.32 0.47 -8.82
C PHE A 249 20.32 -0.58 -8.33
N LEU A 250 20.52 -1.68 -9.06
CA LEU A 250 21.44 -2.75 -8.66
C LEU A 250 22.91 -2.29 -8.59
N ALA A 251 23.30 -1.32 -9.44
CA ALA A 251 24.62 -0.71 -9.40
C ALA A 251 24.82 0.09 -8.11
N GLN A 252 23.79 0.83 -7.69
CA GLN A 252 23.78 1.55 -6.42
C GLN A 252 23.63 0.61 -5.22
N TYR A 253 22.89 -0.48 -5.35
CA TYR A 253 22.64 -1.47 -4.30
C TYR A 253 23.92 -2.24 -3.95
N GLN A 254 24.68 -2.69 -4.93
CA GLN A 254 25.92 -3.45 -4.73
C GLN A 254 27.09 -2.82 -5.50
N ASN A 255 27.15 -3.05 -6.81
CA ASN A 255 28.17 -2.54 -7.72
C ASN A 255 27.80 -2.80 -9.19
N GLU A 256 28.62 -2.29 -10.11
CA GLU A 256 28.40 -2.40 -11.55
C GLU A 256 28.46 -3.84 -12.07
N ALA A 257 29.26 -4.72 -11.48
CA ALA A 257 29.33 -6.13 -11.86
C ALA A 257 28.02 -6.87 -11.52
N TYR A 258 27.43 -6.56 -10.37
CA TYR A 258 26.14 -7.10 -9.95
C TYR A 258 24.99 -6.63 -10.86
N ALA A 259 25.03 -5.36 -11.27
CA ALA A 259 24.08 -4.80 -12.23
C ALA A 259 24.22 -5.42 -13.63
N ARG A 260 25.45 -5.65 -14.10
CA ARG A 260 25.71 -6.35 -15.38
C ARG A 260 25.15 -7.76 -15.36
N ARG A 261 25.38 -8.50 -14.27
CA ARG A 261 24.85 -9.84 -14.09
C ARG A 261 23.32 -9.91 -14.26
N TYR A 262 22.59 -8.92 -13.75
CA TYR A 262 21.14 -8.77 -14.00
C TYR A 262 20.83 -8.54 -15.48
N GLN A 263 21.49 -7.55 -16.09
CA GLN A 263 21.29 -7.17 -17.48
C GLN A 263 21.55 -8.36 -18.43
N ASP A 264 22.65 -9.08 -18.24
CA ASP A 264 23.05 -10.21 -19.09
C ASP A 264 21.98 -11.31 -19.12
N LEU A 265 21.34 -11.60 -17.98
CA LEU A 265 20.28 -12.62 -17.94
C LEU A 265 18.99 -12.14 -18.62
N VAL A 266 18.61 -10.87 -18.40
CA VAL A 266 17.44 -10.29 -19.07
C VAL A 266 17.62 -10.28 -20.58
N ASP A 267 18.81 -9.88 -21.05
CA ASP A 267 19.14 -9.84 -22.48
C ASP A 267 19.17 -11.24 -23.10
N GLN A 268 19.75 -12.22 -22.38
CA GLN A 268 19.75 -13.62 -22.81
C GLN A 268 18.33 -14.18 -22.96
N VAL A 269 17.46 -13.93 -21.99
CA VAL A 269 16.06 -14.37 -22.02
C VAL A 269 15.29 -13.66 -23.14
N ALA A 270 15.48 -12.35 -23.29
CA ALA A 270 14.83 -11.56 -24.35
C ALA A 270 15.21 -12.06 -25.74
N ALA A 271 16.48 -12.35 -25.99
CA ALA A 271 16.93 -12.88 -27.27
C ALA A 271 16.35 -14.27 -27.57
N ALA A 272 16.35 -15.17 -26.56
CA ALA A 272 15.81 -16.52 -26.71
C ALA A 272 14.28 -16.52 -26.90
N GLU A 273 13.54 -15.70 -26.15
CA GLU A 273 12.08 -15.55 -26.31
C GLU A 273 11.73 -14.94 -27.67
N GLN A 274 12.43 -13.89 -28.08
CA GLN A 274 12.21 -13.25 -29.38
C GLN A 274 12.40 -14.25 -30.54
N ALA A 275 13.41 -15.12 -30.44
CA ALA A 275 13.67 -16.17 -31.44
C ALA A 275 12.60 -17.27 -31.43
N ALA A 276 12.11 -17.67 -30.26
CA ALA A 276 11.18 -18.79 -30.11
C ALA A 276 9.70 -18.43 -30.35
N THR A 277 9.28 -17.22 -29.95
CA THR A 277 7.86 -16.83 -29.91
C THR A 277 7.58 -15.50 -30.59
N GLY A 278 8.55 -14.58 -30.58
CA GLY A 278 8.41 -13.20 -31.06
C GLY A 278 7.79 -12.25 -30.03
N THR A 279 7.83 -12.60 -28.74
CA THR A 279 7.27 -11.83 -27.61
C THR A 279 8.35 -11.42 -26.60
N THR A 280 8.00 -10.59 -25.62
CA THR A 280 8.87 -10.14 -24.51
C THR A 280 8.31 -10.46 -23.11
N ARG A 281 7.29 -11.33 -23.03
CA ARG A 281 6.54 -11.62 -21.80
C ARG A 281 7.39 -12.33 -20.74
N LEU A 282 8.18 -13.32 -21.16
CA LEU A 282 9.11 -14.02 -20.27
C LEU A 282 10.22 -13.08 -19.83
N ALA A 283 10.79 -12.30 -20.76
CA ALA A 283 11.83 -11.32 -20.46
C ALA A 283 11.35 -10.24 -19.46
N GLU A 284 10.11 -9.76 -19.59
CA GLU A 284 9.50 -8.82 -18.65
C GLU A 284 9.30 -9.44 -17.27
N ALA A 285 8.84 -10.69 -17.19
CA ALA A 285 8.74 -11.43 -15.93
C ALA A 285 10.12 -11.59 -15.28
N VAL A 286 11.13 -12.02 -16.04
CA VAL A 286 12.51 -12.16 -15.54
C VAL A 286 13.07 -10.81 -15.07
N ALA A 287 12.87 -9.74 -15.83
CA ALA A 287 13.27 -8.41 -15.41
C ALA A 287 12.66 -8.04 -14.05
N ARG A 288 11.40 -8.43 -13.78
CA ARG A 288 10.69 -8.15 -12.52
C ARG A 288 11.22 -8.99 -11.37
N TYR A 289 11.19 -10.30 -11.55
CA TYR A 289 11.37 -11.21 -10.44
C TYR A 289 12.84 -11.54 -10.18
N TYR A 290 13.71 -11.49 -11.19
CA TYR A 290 15.14 -11.60 -10.95
C TYR A 290 15.68 -10.39 -10.17
N PHE A 291 15.22 -9.19 -10.51
CA PHE A 291 15.52 -8.00 -9.73
C PHE A 291 15.03 -8.13 -8.28
N LYS A 292 13.80 -8.59 -8.07
CA LYS A 292 13.25 -8.82 -6.71
C LYS A 292 14.13 -9.77 -5.90
N LEU A 293 14.63 -10.85 -6.50
CA LEU A 293 15.53 -11.78 -5.83
C LEU A 293 16.90 -11.18 -5.53
N MET A 294 17.44 -10.37 -6.45
CA MET A 294 18.76 -9.74 -6.30
C MET A 294 18.78 -8.57 -5.32
N ALA A 295 17.69 -7.81 -5.25
CA ALA A 295 17.52 -6.63 -4.38
C ALA A 295 16.83 -6.99 -3.05
N TYR A 296 17.26 -8.08 -2.40
CA TYR A 296 16.74 -8.47 -1.10
C TYR A 296 17.18 -7.48 0.00
N LYS A 297 16.31 -7.20 0.96
CA LYS A 297 16.62 -6.27 2.06
C LYS A 297 17.51 -6.94 3.10
N ASP A 298 18.81 -6.75 2.93
CA ASP A 298 19.78 -7.12 3.94
C ASP A 298 20.17 -5.97 4.87
N GLU A 299 21.01 -6.29 5.84
CA GLU A 299 21.41 -5.37 6.91
C GLU A 299 22.13 -4.14 6.34
N TYR A 300 22.89 -4.30 5.25
CA TYR A 300 23.57 -3.19 4.58
C TYR A 300 22.58 -2.28 3.85
N GLU A 301 21.56 -2.85 3.19
CA GLU A 301 20.55 -2.08 2.49
C GLU A 301 19.61 -1.35 3.45
N VAL A 302 19.18 -2.02 4.52
CA VAL A 302 18.42 -1.37 5.60
C VAL A 302 19.21 -0.20 6.17
N ALA A 303 20.52 -0.39 6.42
CA ALA A 303 21.39 0.68 6.88
C ALA A 303 21.47 1.85 5.90
N ARG A 304 21.58 1.57 4.58
CA ARG A 304 21.57 2.61 3.54
C ARG A 304 20.28 3.42 3.55
N LEU A 305 19.12 2.77 3.61
CA LEU A 305 17.81 3.43 3.61
C LEU A 305 17.57 4.34 4.83
N TYR A 306 18.20 4.06 5.96
CA TYR A 306 18.13 4.92 7.15
C TYR A 306 19.20 6.02 7.18
N SER A 307 20.22 5.94 6.32
CA SER A 307 21.40 6.85 6.36
C SER A 307 21.62 7.66 5.08
N ASP A 308 20.78 7.50 4.06
CA ASP A 308 20.80 8.28 2.82
C ASP A 308 20.31 9.73 2.99
N GLY A 309 19.73 10.07 4.14
CA GLY A 309 19.26 11.40 4.50
C GLY A 309 17.78 11.65 4.15
N GLU A 310 17.20 10.90 3.21
CA GLU A 310 15.78 11.02 2.83
C GLU A 310 14.86 10.57 3.97
N PHE A 311 15.28 9.58 4.76
CA PHE A 311 14.57 9.21 5.97
C PHE A 311 14.50 10.35 7.00
N LEU A 312 15.62 11.03 7.26
CA LEU A 312 15.67 12.11 8.25
C LEU A 312 14.90 13.34 7.81
N LYS A 313 15.01 13.75 6.54
CA LYS A 313 14.21 14.85 5.97
C LYS A 313 12.72 14.62 6.15
N ARG A 314 12.24 13.39 5.98
CA ARG A 314 10.83 13.04 6.19
C ARG A 314 10.41 13.17 7.65
N ILE A 315 11.26 12.73 8.58
CA ILE A 315 10.99 12.89 10.02
C ILE A 315 10.96 14.37 10.39
N ASP A 316 11.91 15.17 9.91
CA ASP A 316 11.95 16.62 10.16
C ASP A 316 10.74 17.36 9.56
N ALA A 317 10.21 16.88 8.43
CA ALA A 317 9.00 17.44 7.82
C ALA A 317 7.72 17.07 8.59
N GLN A 318 7.70 15.93 9.28
CA GLN A 318 6.51 15.41 9.95
C GLN A 318 6.43 15.77 11.45
N PHE A 319 7.57 15.97 12.10
CA PHE A 319 7.66 16.18 13.55
C PHE A 319 8.35 17.50 13.88
N GLU A 320 7.65 18.39 14.58
CA GLU A 320 8.22 19.62 15.12
C GLU A 320 8.92 19.40 16.47
N GLY A 321 9.94 20.21 16.77
CA GLY A 321 10.64 20.24 18.06
C GLY A 321 11.75 19.19 18.23
N ASP A 322 12.16 18.97 19.48
CA ASP A 322 13.26 18.07 19.83
C ASP A 322 12.82 16.59 19.81
N TRP A 323 12.86 15.94 18.65
CA TRP A 323 12.55 14.52 18.53
C TRP A 323 13.76 13.61 18.83
N LYS A 324 13.49 12.40 19.34
CA LYS A 324 14.50 11.36 19.58
C LYS A 324 14.11 10.05 18.93
N LEU A 325 14.93 9.62 17.97
CA LEU A 325 14.69 8.37 17.25
C LEU A 325 15.13 7.15 18.06
N ASN A 326 14.26 6.15 18.15
CA ASN A 326 14.53 4.88 18.79
C ASN A 326 14.21 3.74 17.83
N PHE A 327 15.18 2.87 17.58
CA PHE A 327 15.05 1.72 16.69
C PHE A 327 14.78 0.45 17.47
N HIS A 328 13.85 -0.36 16.99
CA HIS A 328 13.59 -1.68 17.56
C HIS A 328 14.16 -2.75 16.63
N LEU A 329 15.37 -3.20 16.94
CA LEU A 329 16.13 -4.13 16.11
C LEU A 329 16.30 -5.46 16.82
N ALA A 330 16.42 -6.53 16.04
CA ALA A 330 16.82 -7.84 16.54
C ALA A 330 18.03 -8.34 15.72
N PRO A 331 19.26 -7.81 15.97
CA PRO A 331 20.45 -8.25 15.25
C PRO A 331 20.65 -9.76 15.40
N PRO A 332 20.70 -10.54 14.31
CA PRO A 332 20.70 -12.02 14.37
C PRO A 332 21.85 -12.60 15.20
N LEU A 333 23.00 -11.92 15.21
CA LEU A 333 24.22 -12.36 15.89
C LEU A 333 24.17 -12.23 17.43
N PHE A 334 23.33 -11.34 17.97
CA PHE A 334 23.33 -10.99 19.40
C PHE A 334 21.95 -11.04 20.06
N SER A 335 20.90 -11.31 19.30
CA SER A 335 19.53 -11.30 19.82
C SER A 335 19.20 -12.63 20.49
N LYS A 336 18.57 -12.55 21.66
CA LYS A 336 17.99 -13.72 22.32
C LYS A 336 16.82 -14.23 21.48
N ARG A 337 16.61 -15.54 21.50
CA ARG A 337 15.39 -16.16 20.96
C ARG A 337 14.37 -16.34 22.08
N ASP A 338 13.09 -16.20 21.78
CA ASP A 338 12.00 -16.53 22.70
C ASP A 338 11.77 -18.05 22.77
N SER A 339 10.76 -18.48 23.53
CA SER A 339 10.38 -19.89 23.69
C SER A 339 9.91 -20.55 22.40
N GLU A 340 9.53 -19.77 21.38
CA GLU A 340 9.09 -20.24 20.06
C GLU A 340 10.23 -20.17 19.03
N GLY A 341 11.41 -19.67 19.42
CA GLY A 341 12.60 -19.58 18.58
C GLY A 341 12.76 -18.27 17.82
N HIS A 342 11.88 -17.28 18.02
CA HIS A 342 11.91 -15.99 17.31
C HIS A 342 12.87 -14.99 17.97
N LEU A 343 13.50 -14.12 17.15
CA LEU A 343 14.44 -13.11 17.65
C LEU A 343 13.70 -12.00 18.41
N VAL A 344 14.12 -11.74 19.65
CA VAL A 344 13.52 -10.72 20.51
C VAL A 344 14.08 -9.33 20.14
N LYS A 345 13.18 -8.42 19.74
CA LYS A 345 13.51 -7.03 19.42
C LYS A 345 13.96 -6.26 20.67
N ARG A 346 15.00 -5.46 20.52
CA ARG A 346 15.52 -4.56 21.56
C ARG A 346 15.53 -3.12 21.06
N ARG A 347 15.38 -2.19 22.00
CA ARG A 347 15.44 -0.75 21.75
C ARG A 347 16.89 -0.29 21.65
N TYR A 348 17.21 0.41 20.58
CA TYR A 348 18.48 1.09 20.34
C TYR A 348 18.23 2.58 20.13
N GLY A 349 19.07 3.42 20.72
CA GLY A 349 18.90 4.88 20.70
C GLY A 349 19.38 5.56 19.40
N PRO A 350 19.41 6.91 19.37
CA PRO A 350 19.75 7.70 18.19
C PRO A 350 21.14 7.42 17.59
N ALA A 351 22.09 6.96 18.41
CA ALA A 351 23.45 6.60 17.95
C ALA A 351 23.45 5.51 16.86
N THR A 352 22.37 4.73 16.75
CA THR A 352 22.19 3.70 15.71
C THR A 352 22.25 4.28 14.30
N LEU A 353 21.86 5.54 14.07
CA LEU A 353 21.99 6.18 12.76
C LEU A 353 23.46 6.27 12.29
N ARG A 354 24.38 6.53 13.22
CA ARG A 354 25.82 6.55 12.91
C ARG A 354 26.32 5.16 12.55
N LEU A 355 25.82 4.14 13.26
CA LEU A 355 26.11 2.74 12.93
C LEU A 355 25.57 2.37 11.55
N PHE A 356 24.34 2.78 11.20
CA PHE A 356 23.80 2.56 9.86
C PHE A 356 24.62 3.27 8.78
N GLY A 357 25.03 4.52 9.01
CA GLY A 357 25.92 5.23 8.08
C GLY A 357 27.25 4.49 7.84
N ALA A 358 27.84 3.91 8.88
CA ALA A 358 29.03 3.08 8.74
C ALA A 358 28.73 1.76 8.00
N LEU A 359 27.67 1.06 8.39
CA LEU A 359 27.29 -0.23 7.82
C LEU A 359 26.91 -0.11 6.34
N ALA A 360 26.22 0.95 5.93
CA ALA A 360 25.87 1.22 4.53
C ALA A 360 27.10 1.29 3.61
N ARG A 361 28.23 1.80 4.12
CA ARG A 361 29.51 1.87 3.38
C ARG A 361 30.21 0.51 3.28
N LEU A 362 29.88 -0.43 4.15
CA LEU A 362 30.42 -1.79 4.17
C LEU A 362 29.66 -2.76 3.26
N ARG A 363 28.72 -2.28 2.43
CA ARG A 363 27.99 -3.11 1.46
C ARG A 363 28.88 -3.94 0.53
N PHE A 364 30.13 -3.52 0.30
CA PHE A 364 31.08 -4.30 -0.51
C PHE A 364 31.46 -5.64 0.13
N LEU A 365 31.26 -5.80 1.44
CA LEU A 365 31.44 -7.07 2.14
C LEU A 365 30.35 -8.09 1.79
N ARG A 366 29.18 -7.66 1.30
CA ARG A 366 28.07 -8.54 0.94
C ARG A 366 28.53 -9.65 0.00
N GLY A 367 28.26 -10.89 0.38
CA GLY A 367 28.63 -12.07 -0.43
C GLY A 367 30.08 -12.52 -0.30
N THR A 368 30.91 -11.81 0.47
CA THR A 368 32.31 -12.20 0.72
C THR A 368 32.44 -13.06 1.98
N ALA A 369 33.61 -13.65 2.20
CA ALA A 369 33.92 -14.37 3.45
C ALA A 369 33.93 -13.46 4.70
N PHE A 370 33.95 -12.14 4.53
CA PHE A 370 33.87 -11.18 5.64
C PHE A 370 32.44 -10.73 5.94
N ASP A 371 31.46 -11.30 5.24
CA ASP A 371 30.06 -11.01 5.44
C ASP A 371 29.47 -11.76 6.64
N VAL A 372 29.62 -11.20 7.83
CA VAL A 372 29.14 -11.81 9.07
C VAL A 372 27.62 -12.06 9.07
N PHE A 373 26.84 -11.23 8.37
CA PHE A 373 25.39 -11.41 8.25
C PHE A 373 25.04 -12.49 7.22
N GLY A 374 25.87 -12.67 6.20
CA GLY A 374 25.70 -13.66 5.15
C GLY A 374 25.76 -15.12 5.62
N TYR A 375 26.21 -15.38 6.85
CA TYR A 375 26.28 -16.74 7.40
C TYR A 375 24.97 -17.30 7.93
N THR A 376 23.94 -16.47 8.10
CA THR A 376 22.62 -16.94 8.58
C THR A 376 21.97 -17.88 7.55
N ALA A 377 21.12 -18.79 8.04
CA ALA A 377 20.40 -19.72 7.16
C ALA A 377 19.52 -18.97 6.15
N GLU A 378 18.84 -17.91 6.58
CA GLU A 378 18.01 -17.03 5.74
C GLU A 378 18.83 -16.41 4.59
N ARG A 379 19.99 -15.79 4.89
CA ARG A 379 20.82 -15.15 3.86
C ARG A 379 21.43 -16.15 2.89
N ARG A 380 21.81 -17.34 3.37
CA ARG A 380 22.27 -18.43 2.49
C ARG A 380 21.15 -18.90 1.55
N ALA A 381 19.94 -19.06 2.07
CA ALA A 381 18.78 -19.46 1.29
C ALA A 381 18.40 -18.41 0.22
N GLU A 382 18.41 -17.12 0.57
CA GLU A 382 18.16 -16.03 -0.39
C GLU A 382 19.20 -16.01 -1.52
N ARG A 383 20.49 -16.21 -1.21
CA ARG A 383 21.55 -16.28 -2.23
C ARG A 383 21.40 -17.51 -3.11
N ALA A 384 21.11 -18.65 -2.52
CA ALA A 384 20.86 -19.88 -3.27
C ALA A 384 19.67 -19.69 -4.22
N LEU A 385 18.62 -18.98 -3.80
CA LEU A 385 17.44 -18.72 -4.63
C LEU A 385 17.77 -17.89 -5.89
N ILE A 386 18.70 -16.94 -5.81
CA ILE A 386 19.19 -16.17 -6.97
C ILE A 386 19.87 -17.08 -8.00
N GLU A 387 20.71 -18.00 -7.53
CA GLU A 387 21.43 -18.96 -8.39
C GLU A 387 20.46 -19.98 -8.99
N GLN A 388 19.61 -20.59 -8.17
CA GLN A 388 18.60 -21.55 -8.61
C GLN A 388 17.68 -20.96 -9.67
N TYR A 389 17.24 -19.71 -9.50
CA TYR A 389 16.43 -19.02 -10.49
C TYR A 389 17.15 -18.87 -11.84
N ARG A 390 18.43 -18.49 -11.82
CA ARG A 390 19.26 -18.38 -13.04
C ARG A 390 19.48 -19.73 -13.70
N GLU A 391 19.83 -20.76 -12.94
CA GLU A 391 20.03 -22.12 -13.44
C GLU A 391 18.75 -22.69 -14.07
N GLN A 392 17.61 -22.47 -13.41
CA GLN A 392 16.31 -22.86 -13.92
C GLN A 392 16.02 -22.20 -15.27
N LEU A 393 16.22 -20.88 -15.38
CA LEU A 393 16.05 -20.17 -16.65
C LEU A 393 16.98 -20.75 -17.71
N GLY A 394 18.26 -20.97 -17.39
CA GLY A 394 19.22 -21.62 -18.29
C GLY A 394 18.77 -23.00 -18.78
N ALA A 395 18.08 -23.78 -17.95
CA ALA A 395 17.56 -25.09 -18.30
C ALA A 395 16.30 -25.06 -19.19
N ILE A 396 15.44 -24.05 -19.05
CA ILE A 396 14.19 -23.95 -19.83
C ILE A 396 14.36 -23.21 -21.16
N LEU A 397 15.28 -22.23 -21.23
CA LEU A 397 15.47 -21.40 -22.43
C LEU A 397 15.74 -22.19 -23.72
N PRO A 398 16.59 -23.23 -23.74
CA PRO A 398 16.83 -24.03 -24.95
C PRO A 398 15.61 -24.81 -25.46
N LYS A 399 14.60 -25.00 -24.60
CA LYS A 399 13.36 -25.75 -24.89
C LYS A 399 12.16 -24.83 -25.12
N LEU A 400 12.36 -23.51 -25.04
CA LEU A 400 11.30 -22.53 -25.15
C LEU A 400 10.67 -22.54 -26.54
N ASN A 401 9.34 -22.54 -26.59
CA ASN A 401 8.54 -22.44 -27.79
C ASN A 401 7.18 -21.80 -27.45
N ARG A 402 6.34 -21.57 -28.46
CA ARG A 402 5.03 -20.94 -28.25
C ARG A 402 4.08 -21.75 -27.36
N GLY A 403 4.17 -23.09 -27.37
CA GLY A 403 3.30 -23.97 -26.59
C GLY A 403 3.63 -24.06 -25.11
N ASN A 404 4.86 -23.73 -24.70
CA ASN A 404 5.30 -23.76 -23.30
C ASN A 404 5.65 -22.38 -22.72
N LEU A 405 5.43 -21.30 -23.47
CA LEU A 405 5.70 -19.93 -23.03
C LEU A 405 4.96 -19.58 -21.73
N GLU A 406 3.68 -19.93 -21.60
CA GLU A 406 2.89 -19.64 -20.38
C GLU A 406 3.50 -20.28 -19.13
N HIS A 407 3.92 -21.55 -19.23
CA HIS A 407 4.56 -22.26 -18.13
C HIS A 407 5.93 -21.64 -17.80
N ALA A 408 6.70 -21.20 -18.81
CA ALA A 408 7.95 -20.49 -18.58
C ALA A 408 7.73 -19.14 -17.85
N VAL A 409 6.70 -18.39 -18.22
CA VAL A 409 6.34 -17.12 -17.57
C VAL A 409 5.89 -17.36 -16.14
N ALA A 410 5.07 -18.40 -15.89
CA ALA A 410 4.64 -18.78 -14.55
C ALA A 410 5.85 -19.16 -13.66
N LEU A 411 6.77 -19.98 -14.20
CA LEU A 411 8.03 -20.33 -13.54
C LEU A 411 8.89 -19.11 -13.20
N ALA A 412 9.02 -18.17 -14.13
CA ALA A 412 9.74 -16.92 -13.90
C ALA A 412 9.06 -16.01 -12.88
N SER A 413 7.74 -16.15 -12.69
CA SER A 413 6.92 -15.32 -11.79
C SER A 413 6.82 -15.83 -10.36
N LEU A 414 7.25 -17.06 -10.08
CA LEU A 414 7.21 -17.66 -8.73
C LEU A 414 7.77 -16.80 -7.58
N PRO A 415 8.85 -16.00 -7.77
CA PRO A 415 9.31 -15.10 -6.70
C PRO A 415 8.27 -14.08 -6.24
N GLU A 416 7.18 -13.86 -6.97
CA GLU A 416 6.03 -13.07 -6.53
C GLU A 416 5.41 -13.60 -5.23
N GLU A 417 5.29 -14.92 -5.09
CA GLU A 417 4.67 -15.62 -3.96
C GLU A 417 5.55 -15.61 -2.70
N ILE A 418 6.85 -15.37 -2.87
CA ILE A 418 7.81 -15.29 -1.76
C ILE A 418 7.76 -13.87 -1.18
N ARG A 419 6.93 -13.68 -0.17
CA ARG A 419 6.72 -12.41 0.56
C ARG A 419 6.93 -12.61 2.07
N GLY A 420 7.06 -11.50 2.80
CA GLY A 420 7.27 -11.48 4.25
C GLY A 420 8.74 -11.57 4.67
N TYR A 421 8.96 -11.79 5.97
CA TYR A 421 10.28 -11.82 6.63
C TYR A 421 10.38 -12.99 7.60
N GLY A 422 11.60 -13.52 7.82
CA GLY A 422 11.83 -14.61 8.78
C GLY A 422 10.99 -15.86 8.47
N HIS A 423 10.33 -16.43 9.48
CA HIS A 423 9.57 -17.68 9.35
C HIS A 423 8.44 -17.63 8.29
N ILE A 424 7.81 -16.46 8.09
CA ILE A 424 6.77 -16.28 7.05
C ILE A 424 7.38 -16.50 5.67
N LYS A 425 8.57 -15.93 5.45
CA LYS A 425 9.29 -16.06 4.18
C LYS A 425 9.81 -17.48 3.98
N GLU A 426 10.34 -18.12 5.02
CA GLU A 426 10.77 -19.53 4.97
C GLU A 426 9.62 -20.45 4.55
N ALA A 427 8.44 -20.28 5.14
CA ALA A 427 7.25 -21.04 4.76
C ALA A 427 6.80 -20.73 3.31
N ALA A 428 6.88 -19.47 2.87
CA ALA A 428 6.56 -19.08 1.50
C ALA A 428 7.56 -19.69 0.49
N MET A 429 8.86 -19.73 0.81
CA MET A 429 9.88 -20.38 -0.01
C MET A 429 9.60 -21.88 -0.15
N ALA A 430 9.25 -22.56 0.94
CA ALA A 430 8.91 -23.99 0.88
C ALA A 430 7.69 -24.27 -0.01
N ARG A 431 6.65 -23.42 0.02
CA ARG A 431 5.50 -23.54 -0.88
C ARG A 431 5.87 -23.27 -2.34
N ALA A 432 6.66 -22.22 -2.59
CA ALA A 432 7.15 -21.88 -3.92
C ALA A 432 8.02 -23.00 -4.52
N ASP A 433 8.79 -23.71 -3.70
CA ASP A 433 9.59 -24.87 -4.13
C ASP A 433 8.72 -26.02 -4.64
N VAL A 434 7.58 -26.30 -3.97
CA VAL A 434 6.61 -27.31 -4.42
C VAL A 434 6.00 -26.88 -5.76
N ARG A 435 5.54 -25.62 -5.85
CA ARG A 435 4.94 -25.09 -7.08
C ARG A 435 5.93 -25.06 -8.25
N ARG A 436 7.21 -24.76 -7.98
CA ARG A 436 8.30 -24.85 -8.96
C ARG A 436 8.41 -26.24 -9.55
N ALA A 437 8.39 -27.28 -8.72
CA ALA A 437 8.50 -28.67 -9.18
C ALA A 437 7.30 -29.08 -10.05
N GLU A 438 6.09 -28.60 -9.74
CA GLU A 438 4.90 -28.80 -10.57
C GLU A 438 5.04 -28.13 -11.93
N LEU A 439 5.31 -26.82 -11.95
CA LEU A 439 5.43 -26.05 -13.19
C LEU A 439 6.58 -26.54 -14.09
N MET A 440 7.68 -27.04 -13.51
CA MET A 440 8.77 -27.65 -14.27
C MET A 440 8.35 -28.96 -14.97
N ARG A 441 7.47 -29.75 -14.32
CA ARG A 441 6.89 -30.95 -14.95
C ARG A 441 5.94 -30.57 -16.09
N GLU A 442 5.07 -29.58 -15.87
CA GLU A 442 4.15 -29.07 -16.89
C GLU A 442 4.90 -28.50 -18.10
N PHE A 443 5.93 -27.68 -17.87
CA PHE A 443 6.79 -27.13 -18.93
C PHE A 443 7.45 -28.24 -19.78
N SER A 444 7.84 -29.35 -19.15
CA SER A 444 8.49 -30.47 -19.82
C SER A 444 7.50 -31.41 -20.54
N ALA A 445 6.24 -31.45 -20.11
CA ALA A 445 5.21 -32.34 -20.66
C ALA A 445 4.66 -31.87 -22.01
N SER A 446 4.79 -30.58 -22.37
CA SER A 446 4.19 -30.02 -23.59
C SER A 446 4.95 -30.30 -24.91
N VAL A 447 5.93 -31.22 -24.93
CA VAL A 447 6.65 -31.60 -26.16
C VAL A 447 6.14 -32.96 -26.67
N VAL A 448 4.98 -32.97 -27.31
CA VAL A 448 4.56 -34.08 -28.17
C VAL A 448 4.55 -33.58 -29.62
N PRO A 449 5.50 -34.01 -30.48
CA PRO A 449 5.41 -33.75 -31.90
C PRO A 449 4.22 -34.55 -32.45
N ILE A 450 3.27 -33.89 -33.10
CA ILE A 450 2.28 -34.58 -33.93
C ILE A 450 3.05 -35.09 -35.15
N GLY A 451 3.46 -36.36 -35.09
CA GLY A 451 4.13 -37.06 -36.18
C GLY A 451 3.25 -37.11 -37.43
N GLY A 452 3.90 -36.86 -38.57
CA GLY A 452 3.31 -36.72 -39.89
C GLY A 452 2.45 -37.90 -40.33
N GLY A 453 1.50 -37.57 -41.20
CA GLY A 453 0.48 -38.51 -41.66
C GLY A 453 1.01 -39.75 -42.35
N VAL A 454 0.22 -40.82 -42.22
CA VAL A 454 0.18 -41.90 -43.19
C VAL A 454 -1.06 -41.66 -44.05
N ARG A 455 -0.86 -41.17 -45.27
CA ARG A 455 -1.83 -41.41 -46.35
C ARG A 455 -1.67 -42.88 -46.72
N ALA A 456 -2.64 -43.71 -46.37
CA ALA A 456 -2.82 -45.02 -46.99
C ALA A 456 -3.62 -44.84 -48.29
N ALA A 457 -3.16 -45.54 -49.31
CA ALA A 457 -3.50 -45.44 -50.73
C ALA A 457 -4.96 -45.73 -51.07
#